data_AF-A0A6I3LJQ6-F1
#
_entry.id   AF-A0A6I3LJQ6-F1
#
_cell.length_a   1.000
_cell.length_b   1.000
_cell.length_c   1.000
_cell.angle_alpha   90.00
_cell.angle_beta   90.00
_cell.angle_gamma   90.00
#
_symmetry.space_group_name_H-M   'P 1'
#
loop_
_entity.id
_entity.type
_entity.pdbx_description
1 polymer ?
#
loop_
_entity_poly.entity_id
_entity_poly.type
_entity_poly.pdbx_seq_one_letter_code
_entity_poly.pdbx_strand_id
1 'polypeptide(L)'
;MEKNGFSRIPTLNTKFSIGAYIAVKGKQENSGDQIDIMRISSYLFSSDIFFTDKKRKYEICELELDKKYKTEVYSGTEADLKKFIEVLNNL
;
A
#
# COMPACT_ATOMS: atom_id res chain seq x y z
N MET A 1 23.70 -7.88 10.69
CA MET A 1 23.69 -7.59 9.24
C MET A 1 22.55 -8.39 8.63
N GLU A 2 21.43 -7.75 8.27
CA GLU A 2 20.39 -8.41 7.48
C GLU A 2 20.98 -8.83 6.13
N LYS A 3 21.15 -10.14 5.95
CA LYS A 3 21.64 -10.74 4.71
C LYS A 3 20.42 -10.97 3.80
N ASN A 4 20.36 -10.22 2.69
CA ASN A 4 19.57 -10.54 1.49
C ASN A 4 18.03 -10.58 1.66
N GLY A 5 17.42 -9.45 2.04
CA GLY A 5 15.97 -9.26 1.95
C GLY A 5 15.59 -8.35 0.79
N PHE A 6 14.40 -8.54 0.21
CA PHE A 6 13.77 -7.55 -0.67
C PHE A 6 13.58 -6.18 0.00
N SER A 7 13.83 -6.06 1.31
CA SER A 7 13.70 -4.84 2.11
C SER A 7 14.40 -3.60 1.52
N ARG A 8 15.48 -3.80 0.74
CA ARG A 8 16.22 -2.74 0.04
C ARG A 8 15.67 -2.35 -1.34
N ILE A 9 14.76 -3.14 -1.90
CA ILE A 9 14.13 -2.90 -3.20
C ILE A 9 12.63 -2.68 -2.93
N PRO A 10 12.18 -1.42 -2.76
CA PRO A 10 10.82 -1.13 -2.29
C PRO A 10 9.73 -1.82 -3.10
N THR A 11 9.91 -1.88 -4.42
CA THR A 11 8.96 -2.54 -5.33
C THR A 11 8.80 -4.03 -5.04
N LEU A 12 9.92 -4.76 -4.91
CA LEU A 12 9.89 -6.18 -4.56
C LEU A 12 9.41 -6.39 -3.12
N ASN A 13 9.85 -5.56 -2.17
CA ASN A 13 9.39 -5.62 -0.79
C ASN A 13 7.86 -5.55 -0.72
N THR A 14 7.28 -4.51 -1.32
CA THR A 14 5.83 -4.30 -1.33
C THR A 14 5.09 -5.44 -2.02
N LYS A 15 5.55 -5.88 -3.20
CA LYS A 15 4.93 -6.99 -3.93
C LYS A 15 4.89 -8.27 -3.09
N PHE A 16 6.02 -8.67 -2.51
CA PHE A 16 6.09 -9.90 -1.72
C PHE A 16 5.40 -9.77 -0.37
N SER A 17 5.44 -8.62 0.30
CA SER A 17 4.71 -8.39 1.55
C SER A 17 3.20 -8.53 1.36
N ILE A 18 2.64 -7.86 0.33
CA ILE A 18 1.20 -7.95 0.05
C ILE A 18 0.82 -9.34 -0.45
N GLY A 19 1.61 -9.95 -1.34
CA GLY A 19 1.35 -11.31 -1.82
C GLY A 19 1.36 -12.35 -0.69
N ALA A 20 2.35 -12.29 0.21
CA ALA A 20 2.41 -13.17 1.37
C ALA A 20 1.21 -12.96 2.32
N TYR A 21 0.81 -11.71 2.53
CA TYR A 21 -0.38 -11.38 3.33
C TYR A 21 -1.65 -12.03 2.74
N ILE A 22 -1.87 -11.88 1.43
CA ILE A 22 -3.05 -12.45 0.74
C ILE A 22 -3.05 -13.98 0.84
N ALA A 23 -1.90 -14.61 0.62
CA ALA A 23 -1.74 -16.06 0.71
C ALA A 23 -2.07 -16.59 2.12
N VAL A 24 -1.56 -15.94 3.17
CA VAL A 24 -1.85 -16.32 4.57
C VAL A 24 -3.33 -16.16 4.91
N LYS A 25 -4.00 -15.14 4.36
CA LYS A 25 -5.44 -14.91 4.57
C LYS A 25 -6.33 -15.85 3.74
N GLY A 26 -5.77 -16.79 2.98
CA GLY A 26 -6.52 -17.79 2.22
C GLY A 26 -7.38 -17.21 1.10
N LYS A 27 -7.08 -15.99 0.63
CA LYS A 27 -7.82 -15.33 -0.45
C LYS A 27 -7.26 -15.84 -1.79
N GLN A 28 -8.12 -16.32 -2.68
CA GLN A 28 -7.72 -16.58 -4.07
C GLN A 28 -7.46 -15.24 -4.77
N GLU A 29 -6.25 -15.05 -5.29
CA GLU A 29 -5.95 -13.93 -6.17
C GLU A 29 -6.68 -14.10 -7.50
N ASN A 30 -7.32 -13.03 -7.97
CA ASN A 30 -7.77 -12.93 -9.36
C ASN A 30 -6.80 -12.04 -10.16
N SER A 31 -6.97 -11.98 -11.49
CA SER A 31 -6.10 -11.17 -12.36
C SER A 31 -6.15 -9.67 -12.05
N GLY A 32 -7.28 -9.15 -11.58
CA GLY A 32 -7.42 -7.76 -11.13
C GLY A 32 -6.53 -7.45 -9.93
N ASP A 33 -6.50 -8.36 -8.95
CA ASP A 33 -5.66 -8.25 -7.77
C ASP A 33 -4.17 -8.14 -8.14
N GLN A 34 -3.71 -8.85 -9.17
CA GLN A 34 -2.32 -8.76 -9.64
C GLN A 34 -1.97 -7.38 -10.21
N ILE A 35 -2.89 -6.75 -10.94
CA ILE A 35 -2.70 -5.40 -11.49
C ILE A 35 -2.61 -4.38 -10.34
N ASP A 36 -3.48 -4.49 -9.35
CA ASP A 36 -3.48 -3.59 -8.20
C ASP A 36 -2.21 -3.74 -7.36
N ILE A 37 -1.77 -4.98 -7.11
CA ILE A 37 -0.49 -5.25 -6.43
C ILE A 37 0.68 -4.66 -7.23
N MET A 38 0.67 -4.78 -8.55
CA MET A 38 1.72 -4.20 -9.39
C MET A 38 1.72 -2.66 -9.32
N ARG A 39 0.55 -2.02 -9.31
CA ARG A 39 0.43 -0.56 -9.15
C ARG A 39 0.92 -0.11 -7.78
N ILE A 40 0.47 -0.77 -6.70
CA ILE A 40 0.88 -0.44 -5.33
C ILE A 40 2.39 -0.64 -5.18
N SER A 41 2.93 -1.78 -5.64
CA SER A 41 4.36 -2.04 -5.54
C SER A 41 5.22 -1.04 -6.31
N SER A 42 4.76 -0.59 -7.48
CA SER A 42 5.52 0.35 -8.31
C SER A 42 5.57 1.77 -7.74
N TYR A 43 4.52 2.22 -7.05
CA TYR A 43 4.35 3.65 -6.76
C TYR A 43 4.25 4.01 -5.28
N LEU A 44 3.81 3.10 -4.41
CA LEU A 44 3.57 3.41 -2.99
C LEU A 44 4.80 4.06 -2.33
N PHE A 45 6.01 3.56 -2.62
CA PHE A 45 7.23 4.05 -1.97
C PHE A 45 7.65 5.48 -2.38
N SER A 46 7.14 5.96 -3.50
CA SER A 46 7.51 7.25 -4.10
C SER A 46 6.42 8.31 -3.95
N SER A 47 5.28 7.95 -3.37
CA SER A 47 4.14 8.84 -3.22
C SER A 47 4.11 9.45 -1.82
N ASP A 48 3.89 10.75 -1.72
CA ASP A 48 3.51 11.38 -0.45
C ASP A 48 2.06 11.01 -0.08
N ILE A 49 1.18 10.94 -1.09
CA ILE A 49 -0.24 10.61 -0.97
C ILE A 49 -0.59 9.50 -1.97
N PHE A 50 -1.23 8.42 -1.49
CA PHE A 50 -1.62 7.28 -2.32
C PHE A 50 -3.09 6.91 -2.12
N PHE A 51 -3.88 6.98 -3.19
CA PHE A 51 -5.28 6.55 -3.19
C PHE A 51 -5.44 5.12 -3.72
N THR A 52 -6.24 4.33 -3.03
CA THR A 52 -6.56 2.96 -3.42
C THR A 52 -7.93 2.54 -2.88
N ASP A 53 -8.41 1.34 -3.23
CA ASP A 53 -9.65 0.84 -2.65
C ASP A 53 -9.48 0.48 -1.16
N LYS A 54 -10.61 0.36 -0.47
CA LYS A 54 -10.63 0.13 0.98
C LYS A 54 -9.91 -1.16 1.41
N LYS A 55 -9.99 -2.24 0.60
CA LYS A 55 -9.31 -3.51 0.90
C LYS A 55 -7.80 -3.29 0.85
N ARG A 56 -7.29 -2.65 -0.20
CA ARG A 56 -5.85 -2.40 -0.36
C ARG A 56 -5.29 -1.43 0.66
N LYS A 57 -6.01 -0.35 0.99
CA LYS A 57 -5.62 0.54 2.08
C LYS A 57 -5.41 -0.22 3.39
N TYR A 58 -6.36 -1.10 3.74
CA TYR A 58 -6.26 -1.90 4.97
C TYR A 58 -5.02 -2.79 4.98
N GLU A 59 -4.74 -3.48 3.88
CA GLU A 59 -3.59 -4.37 3.73
C GLU A 59 -2.26 -3.60 3.83
N ILE A 60 -2.18 -2.41 3.22
CA ILE A 60 -1.00 -1.53 3.28
C ILE A 60 -0.73 -1.07 4.72
N CYS A 61 -1.77 -0.65 5.45
CA CYS A 61 -1.65 -0.19 6.83
C CYS A 61 -1.36 -1.33 7.83
N GLU A 62 -1.95 -2.52 7.66
CA GLU A 62 -1.63 -3.68 8.52
C GLU A 62 -0.18 -4.15 8.35
N LEU A 63 0.36 -4.03 7.13
CA LEU A 63 1.77 -4.33 6.83
C LEU A 63 2.73 -3.17 7.19
N GLU A 64 2.21 -2.06 7.72
CA GLU A 64 2.94 -0.85 8.07
C GLU A 64 3.76 -0.26 6.91
N LEU A 65 3.34 -0.50 5.67
CA LEU A 65 4.04 -0.02 4.48
C LEU A 65 3.84 1.49 4.28
N ASP A 66 2.69 2.03 4.69
CA ASP A 66 2.39 3.46 4.77
C ASP A 66 3.41 4.18 5.67
N LYS A 67 3.67 3.64 6.86
CA LYS A 67 4.66 4.19 7.80
C LYS A 67 6.08 4.03 7.27
N LYS A 68 6.41 2.86 6.72
CA LYS A 68 7.74 2.56 6.17
C LYS A 68 8.14 3.54 5.08
N TYR A 69 7.20 3.87 4.19
CA TYR A 69 7.46 4.74 3.06
C TYR A 69 7.06 6.20 3.30
N LYS A 70 6.51 6.52 4.48
CA LYS A 70 6.03 7.86 4.85
C LYS A 70 4.98 8.38 3.86
N THR A 71 4.05 7.50 3.49
CA THR A 71 2.98 7.76 2.53
C THR A 71 1.65 7.82 3.25
N GLU A 72 0.88 8.87 3.02
CA GLU A 72 -0.50 8.94 3.48
C GLU A 72 -1.41 8.14 2.54
N VAL A 73 -2.08 7.13 3.08
CA VAL A 73 -2.90 6.22 2.27
C VAL A 73 -4.38 6.47 2.52
N TYR A 74 -5.10 6.76 1.44
CA TYR A 74 -6.51 7.08 1.45
C TYR A 74 -7.33 6.09 0.61
N SER A 75 -8.60 5.98 0.96
CA SER A 75 -9.63 5.33 0.15
C SER A 75 -10.76 6.32 -0.11
N GLY A 76 -11.67 6.03 -1.04
CA GLY A 76 -12.80 6.90 -1.36
C GLY A 76 -13.89 7.00 -0.28
N THR A 77 -13.58 6.69 0.98
CA THR A 77 -14.52 6.82 2.10
C THR A 77 -14.66 8.28 2.54
N GLU A 78 -15.81 8.67 3.06
CA GLU A 78 -16.06 10.05 3.51
C GLU A 78 -15.02 10.54 4.53
N ALA A 79 -14.64 9.68 5.49
CA ALA A 79 -13.64 10.02 6.50
C ALA A 79 -12.26 10.30 5.90
N ASP A 80 -11.87 9.52 4.90
CA ASP A 80 -10.60 9.71 4.19
C ASP A 80 -10.62 10.96 3.31
N LEU A 81 -11.74 11.23 2.64
CA LEU A 81 -11.90 12.43 1.84
C LEU A 81 -11.86 13.70 2.69
N LYS A 82 -12.48 13.70 3.88
CA LYS A 82 -12.39 14.82 4.83
C LYS A 82 -10.95 15.10 5.25
N LYS A 83 -10.19 14.06 5.61
CA LYS A 83 -8.76 14.19 5.94
C LYS A 83 -7.94 14.70 4.77
N PHE A 84 -8.19 14.18 3.57
CA PHE A 84 -7.49 14.63 2.38
C PHE A 84 -7.78 16.11 2.05
N ILE A 85 -9.02 16.58 2.27
CA ILE A 85 -9.37 18.01 2.15
C ILE A 85 -8.56 18.84 3.15
N GLU A 86 -8.38 18.38 4.39
CA GLU A 86 -7.53 19.06 5.37
C GLU A 86 -6.07 19.14 4.91
N VAL A 87 -5.52 18.08 4.30
CA VAL A 87 -4.18 18.10 3.70
C VAL A 87 -4.09 19.15 2.59
N LEU A 88 -5.05 19.16 1.66
CA LEU A 88 -5.07 20.12 0.55
C LEU A 88 -5.16 21.57 1.02
N ASN A 89 -5.84 21.85 2.13
CA ASN A 89 -5.93 23.20 2.69
C ASN A 89 -4.62 23.68 3.35
N ASN A 90 -3.66 22.78 3.58
CA ASN A 90 -2.38 23.05 4.23
C ASN A 90 -1.16 22.96 3.28
N LEU A 91 -1.41 22.79 1.98
CA LEU A 91 -0.40 22.84 0.91
C LEU A 91 -0.23 24.26 0.38
#